data_AF-A0A382JZU1-F1
#
_entry.id   AF-A0A382JZU1-F1
#
_cell.length_a   1.000
_cell.length_b   1.000
_cell.length_c   1.000
_cell.angle_alpha   90.00
_cell.angle_beta   90.00
_cell.angle_gamma   90.00
#
_symmetry.space_group_name_H-M   'P 1'
#
loop_
_entity.id
_entity.type
_entity.pdbx_description
1 polymer ?
#
loop_
_entity_poly.entity_id
_entity_poly.type
_entity_poly.pdbx_seq_one_letter_code
_entity_poly.pdbx_strand_id
1 'polypeptide(L)'
;MLKIIPVLLSLLIFPFNYTYAGCGSCKIDKTVKKVSTVPGVLNQVPDSGKIVGSVHASCGMCNFGVKTKKGCDLSIKIGENVYGVRGTSIEDHGDSHAEDGFCNMIRTASVSGYITGDYFIAESFEVLKD
;
A
#
# COMPACT_ATOMS: atom_id res chain seq x y z
N MET A 1 -57.91 -27.84 1.72
CA MET A 1 -58.07 -27.74 0.25
C MET A 1 -56.97 -26.81 -0.25
N LEU A 2 -55.74 -27.24 -0.53
CA LEU A 2 -55.24 -28.17 -1.56
C LEU A 2 -55.70 -27.83 -2.99
N LYS A 3 -54.85 -27.08 -3.71
CA LYS A 3 -54.68 -26.93 -5.18
C LYS A 3 -53.27 -26.31 -5.36
N ILE A 4 -52.16 -27.06 -5.38
CA ILE A 4 -51.53 -27.78 -6.52
C ILE A 4 -51.47 -26.85 -7.76
N ILE A 5 -50.39 -26.08 -8.00
CA ILE A 5 -49.21 -26.38 -8.84
C ILE A 5 -49.64 -26.96 -10.21
N PRO A 6 -49.36 -26.31 -11.38
CA PRO A 6 -47.99 -26.27 -11.90
C PRO A 6 -47.70 -25.03 -12.78
N VAL A 7 -46.91 -24.09 -12.27
CA VAL A 7 -46.09 -23.20 -13.12
C VAL A 7 -44.61 -23.56 -12.90
N LEU A 8 -44.40 -24.87 -12.75
CA LEU A 8 -43.11 -25.51 -12.52
C LEU A 8 -42.75 -26.30 -13.79
N LEU A 9 -42.55 -25.63 -14.95
CA LEU A 9 -41.92 -26.33 -16.09
C LEU A 9 -41.25 -25.51 -17.20
N SER A 10 -41.29 -24.17 -17.25
CA SER A 10 -40.82 -23.46 -18.48
C SER A 10 -39.64 -22.50 -18.31
N LEU A 11 -38.72 -22.74 -17.38
CA LEU A 11 -37.44 -22.00 -17.30
C LEU A 11 -36.23 -22.92 -17.08
N LEU A 12 -36.14 -23.96 -17.89
CA LEU A 12 -34.93 -24.78 -18.07
C LEU A 12 -34.64 -24.80 -19.56
N ILE A 13 -33.95 -23.79 -20.14
CA ILE A 13 -32.82 -23.92 -21.10
C ILE A 13 -32.22 -22.51 -21.35
N PHE A 14 -31.48 -21.94 -20.41
CA PHE A 14 -30.43 -20.98 -20.77
C PHE A 14 -29.11 -21.73 -20.64
N PRO A 15 -28.39 -22.03 -21.75
CA PRO A 15 -27.03 -22.53 -21.64
C PRO A 15 -26.18 -21.35 -21.15
N PHE A 16 -26.05 -21.23 -19.83
CA PHE A 16 -24.95 -20.48 -19.24
C PHE A 16 -23.67 -21.19 -19.68
N ASN A 17 -23.07 -20.67 -20.75
CA ASN A 17 -21.70 -21.00 -21.12
C ASN A 17 -20.82 -20.40 -20.03
N TYR A 18 -20.67 -21.12 -18.92
CA TYR A 18 -19.66 -20.84 -17.92
C TYR A 18 -18.32 -21.15 -18.55
N THR A 19 -17.67 -20.14 -19.11
CA THR A 19 -16.24 -20.20 -19.39
C THR A 19 -15.52 -20.24 -18.04
N TYR A 20 -15.32 -21.45 -17.54
CA TYR A 20 -14.48 -21.72 -16.37
C TYR A 20 -13.02 -21.52 -16.80
N ALA A 21 -12.56 -20.27 -16.77
CA ALA A 21 -11.14 -19.97 -16.82
C ALA A 21 -10.55 -20.29 -15.44
N GLY A 22 -10.10 -21.52 -15.25
CA GLY A 22 -9.38 -21.92 -14.05
C GLY A 22 -7.98 -21.30 -14.06
N CYS A 23 -7.68 -20.46 -13.08
CA CYS A 23 -6.30 -20.06 -12.80
C CYS A 23 -5.57 -21.29 -12.24
N GLY A 24 -4.65 -21.87 -13.01
CA GLY A 24 -3.81 -22.97 -12.55
C GLY A 24 -3.11 -22.63 -11.23
N SER A 25 -3.01 -23.60 -10.32
CA SER A 25 -2.39 -23.38 -9.01
C SER A 25 -0.93 -22.95 -9.17
N CYS A 26 -0.64 -21.68 -8.90
CA CYS A 26 0.72 -21.22 -8.63
C CYS A 26 1.21 -21.89 -7.34
N LYS A 27 2.14 -22.84 -7.46
CA LYS A 27 2.93 -23.29 -6.31
C LYS A 27 3.89 -22.17 -5.94
N ILE A 28 3.47 -21.32 -5.01
CA ILE A 28 4.38 -20.39 -4.32
C ILE A 28 5.21 -21.24 -3.36
N ASP A 29 6.46 -21.45 -3.76
CA ASP A 29 7.48 -22.03 -2.93
C ASP A 29 7.71 -21.10 -1.73
N LYS A 30 7.50 -21.60 -0.51
CA LYS A 30 7.70 -20.86 0.75
C LYS A 30 9.18 -20.65 1.10
N THR A 31 10.10 -20.86 0.17
CA THR A 31 11.46 -20.39 0.35
C THR A 31 11.47 -18.88 0.09
N VAL A 32 11.25 -18.11 1.16
CA VAL A 32 11.58 -16.68 1.21
C VAL A 32 13.07 -16.57 0.87
N LYS A 33 13.37 -16.45 -0.42
CA LYS A 33 14.70 -16.14 -0.91
C LYS A 33 15.03 -14.78 -0.34
N LYS A 34 15.99 -14.80 0.59
CA LYS A 34 16.85 -13.69 1.03
C LYS A 34 16.57 -12.43 0.23
N VAL A 35 15.93 -11.47 0.90
CA VAL A 35 15.75 -10.06 0.53
C VAL A 35 16.69 -9.70 -0.61
N SER A 36 16.16 -9.75 -1.83
CA SER A 36 16.89 -9.41 -3.03
C SER A 36 17.17 -7.93 -2.95
N THR A 37 18.43 -7.60 -2.65
CA THR A 37 19.05 -6.31 -2.92
C THR A 37 18.80 -5.97 -4.40
N VAL A 38 17.76 -5.19 -4.67
CA VAL A 38 17.69 -4.29 -5.81
C VAL A 38 17.69 -2.88 -5.22
N PRO A 39 18.44 -1.91 -5.80
CA PRO A 39 18.27 -0.49 -5.49
C PRO A 39 16.86 -0.08 -5.93
N GLY A 40 15.89 -0.22 -5.02
CA GLY A 40 14.47 -0.16 -5.34
C GLY A 40 13.64 -0.02 -4.08
N VAL A 41 12.53 0.69 -4.21
CA VAL A 41 11.61 1.04 -3.13
C VAL A 41 11.16 -0.21 -2.36
N LEU A 42 11.21 -0.17 -1.03
CA LEU A 42 10.82 -1.28 -0.17
C LEU A 42 9.33 -1.61 -0.33
N ASN A 43 9.03 -2.90 -0.53
CA ASN A 43 7.67 -3.39 -0.79
C ASN A 43 7.04 -4.15 0.39
N GLN A 44 7.79 -4.40 1.47
CA GLN A 44 7.30 -5.05 2.68
C GLN A 44 8.16 -4.68 3.89
N VAL A 45 7.55 -4.66 5.07
CA VAL A 45 8.25 -4.43 6.35
C VAL A 45 8.91 -5.73 6.80
N PRO A 46 10.21 -5.76 7.10
CA PRO A 46 10.88 -6.93 7.66
C PRO A 46 10.38 -7.28 9.06
N ASP A 47 10.47 -8.55 9.45
CA ASP A 47 10.05 -9.03 10.79
C ASP A 47 10.75 -8.29 11.95
N SER A 48 11.95 -7.74 11.71
CA SER A 48 12.68 -6.95 12.69
C SER A 48 12.09 -5.55 12.94
N GLY A 49 11.15 -5.10 12.09
CA GLY A 49 10.62 -3.74 12.09
C GLY A 49 11.62 -2.67 11.62
N LYS A 50 12.89 -3.03 11.41
CA LYS A 50 13.93 -2.10 10.96
C LYS A 50 13.79 -1.83 9.46
N ILE A 51 13.67 -0.55 9.12
CA ILE A 51 13.58 -0.07 7.74
C ILE A 51 14.88 0.65 7.41
N VAL A 52 15.57 0.21 6.36
CA VAL A 52 16.71 0.92 5.77
C VAL A 52 16.60 0.77 4.26
N GLY A 53 16.46 1.89 3.54
CA GLY A 53 16.37 1.89 2.08
C GLY A 53 15.41 2.95 1.54
N SER A 54 15.09 2.84 0.26
CA SER A 54 14.20 3.78 -0.42
C SER A 54 12.73 3.45 -0.14
N VAL A 55 11.91 4.46 0.10
CA VAL A 55 10.46 4.35 0.31
C VAL A 55 9.73 5.45 -0.46
N HIS A 56 8.46 5.26 -0.77
CA HIS A 56 7.62 6.37 -1.22
C HIS A 56 7.19 7.21 -0.01
N ALA A 57 7.29 8.52 -0.14
CA ALA A 57 6.92 9.48 0.89
C ALA A 57 6.04 10.59 0.34
N SER A 58 5.01 10.96 1.09
CA SER A 58 4.04 11.99 0.71
C SER A 58 3.14 12.37 1.88
N CYS A 59 2.22 13.32 1.66
CA CYS A 59 1.13 13.59 2.58
C CYS A 59 0.18 12.38 2.64
N GLY A 60 -0.06 11.85 3.84
CA GLY A 60 -0.89 10.66 4.03
C GLY A 60 -2.32 10.83 3.54
N MET A 61 -2.92 11.99 3.81
CA MET A 61 -4.30 12.28 3.42
C MET A 61 -4.44 12.55 1.93
N CYS A 62 -3.54 13.36 1.36
CA CYS A 62 -3.64 13.80 -0.04
C CYS A 62 -3.31 12.66 -1.02
N ASN A 63 -2.24 11.90 -0.76
CA ASN A 63 -1.68 10.97 -1.76
C ASN A 63 -1.80 9.50 -1.37
N PHE A 64 -1.98 9.17 -0.08
CA PHE A 64 -2.06 7.78 0.38
C PHE A 64 -3.44 7.37 0.92
N GLY A 65 -4.45 8.24 0.82
CA GLY A 65 -5.83 7.91 1.17
C GLY A 65 -6.08 7.72 2.66
N VAL A 66 -5.21 8.24 3.54
CA VAL A 66 -5.40 8.20 4.99
C VAL A 66 -6.53 9.16 5.38
N LYS A 67 -7.63 8.61 5.89
CA LYS A 67 -8.83 9.40 6.29
C LYS A 67 -8.92 9.70 7.78
N THR A 68 -8.14 8.99 8.60
CA THR A 68 -8.21 9.07 10.06
C THR A 68 -7.45 10.25 10.64
N LYS A 69 -6.47 10.79 9.89
CA LYS A 69 -5.69 11.98 10.25
C LYS A 69 -5.98 13.11 9.27
N LYS A 70 -6.07 14.32 9.81
CA LYS A 70 -6.34 15.54 9.04
C LYS A 70 -5.10 16.42 9.05
N GLY A 71 -4.86 17.11 7.94
CA GLY A 71 -3.75 18.05 7.79
C GLY A 71 -2.59 17.49 6.95
N CYS A 72 -1.51 18.27 6.89
CA CYS A 72 -0.32 17.97 6.11
C CYS A 72 0.64 17.06 6.91
N ASP A 73 0.25 15.81 7.09
CA ASP A 73 1.04 14.82 7.82
C ASP A 73 1.94 14.00 6.87
N LEU A 74 3.25 14.04 7.12
CA LEU A 74 4.23 13.23 6.41
C LEU A 74 4.01 11.74 6.70
N SER A 75 3.95 10.93 5.65
CA SER A 75 3.81 9.49 5.72
C SER A 75 4.74 8.79 4.73
N ILE A 76 5.11 7.55 5.03
CA ILE A 76 5.77 6.66 4.08
C ILE A 76 4.84 5.51 3.69
N LYS A 77 5.00 5.02 2.47
CA LYS A 77 4.30 3.84 1.96
C LYS A 77 5.31 2.73 1.67
N ILE A 78 5.08 1.58 2.29
CA ILE A 78 5.87 0.35 2.11
C ILE A 78 4.91 -0.75 1.65
N GLY A 79 4.99 -1.11 0.38
CA GLY A 79 3.99 -1.96 -0.25
C GLY A 79 2.61 -1.30 -0.22
N GLU A 80 1.64 -1.96 0.41
CA GLU A 80 0.27 -1.45 0.57
C GLU A 80 0.04 -0.69 1.88
N ASN A 81 1.00 -0.76 2.81
CA ASN A 81 0.88 -0.18 4.13
C ASN A 81 1.39 1.26 4.15
N VAL A 82 0.70 2.10 4.92
CA VAL A 82 1.03 3.52 5.08
C VAL A 82 1.33 3.77 6.55
N TYR A 83 2.48 4.38 6.83
CA TYR A 83 2.96 4.67 8.17
C TYR A 83 3.16 6.17 8.33
N GLY A 84 2.64 6.75 9.41
CA GLY A 84 2.92 8.15 9.75
C GLY A 84 4.38 8.30 10.17
N VAL A 85 5.05 9.38 9.73
CA VAL A 85 6.44 9.62 10.10
C VAL A 85 6.52 10.37 11.43
N ARG A 86 7.49 9.98 12.28
CA ARG A 86 7.90 10.71 13.48
C ARG A 86 9.40 10.97 13.39
N GLY A 87 9.86 12.11 13.91
CA GLY A 87 11.27 12.53 13.87
C GLY A 87 11.56 13.61 12.84
N THR A 88 10.68 13.78 11.84
CA THR A 88 10.68 14.91 10.91
C THR A 88 9.25 15.19 10.43
N SER A 89 8.99 16.42 10.03
CA SER A 89 7.70 16.92 9.54
C SER A 89 7.73 17.16 8.04
N ILE A 90 6.55 17.35 7.43
CA ILE A 90 6.43 17.63 6.00
C ILE A 90 7.16 18.94 5.61
N GLU A 91 7.12 19.94 6.50
CA GLU A 91 7.68 21.28 6.28
C GLU A 91 9.20 21.32 6.47
N ASP A 92 9.79 20.32 7.13
CA ASP A 92 11.24 20.18 7.28
C ASP A 92 11.93 19.90 5.92
N HIS A 93 11.14 19.52 4.92
CA HIS A 93 11.60 19.11 3.60
C HIS A 93 11.16 20.08 2.47
N GLY A 94 10.63 21.25 2.84
CA GLY A 94 10.14 22.27 1.91
C GLY A 94 8.65 22.56 2.07
N ASP A 95 8.14 23.50 1.29
CA ASP A 95 6.71 23.85 1.29
C ASP A 95 5.87 22.66 0.84
N SER A 96 5.01 22.17 1.73
CA SER A 96 4.15 21.02 1.44
C SER A 96 3.22 21.24 0.24
N HIS A 97 2.86 22.48 -0.09
CA HIS A 97 1.95 22.84 -1.18
C HIS A 97 2.65 23.35 -2.44
N ALA A 98 3.98 23.34 -2.50
CA ALA A 98 4.71 23.59 -3.74
C ALA A 98 4.38 22.52 -4.81
N GLU A 99 4.71 22.77 -6.08
CA GLU A 99 4.48 21.83 -7.18
C GLU A 99 5.14 20.46 -6.91
N ASP A 100 6.37 20.47 -6.38
CA ASP A 100 7.10 19.29 -5.92
C ASP A 100 6.90 18.98 -4.43
N GLY A 101 5.97 19.69 -3.78
CA GLY A 101 5.62 19.55 -2.38
C GLY A 101 4.87 18.24 -2.11
N PHE A 102 5.01 17.72 -0.90
CA PHE A 102 4.45 16.42 -0.51
C PHE A 102 2.91 16.35 -0.52
N CYS A 103 2.18 17.46 -0.51
CA CYS A 103 0.73 17.42 -0.70
C CYS A 103 0.34 17.21 -2.17
N ASN A 104 1.21 17.56 -3.11
CA ASN A 104 0.94 17.51 -4.55
C ASN A 104 1.64 16.33 -5.24
N MET A 105 2.71 15.79 -4.66
CA MET A 105 3.52 14.75 -5.29
C MET A 105 3.92 13.62 -4.31
N ILE A 106 4.01 12.40 -4.84
CA ILE A 106 4.66 11.27 -4.15
C ILE A 106 6.13 11.28 -4.56
N ARG A 107 7.03 11.41 -3.58
CA ARG A 107 8.48 11.42 -3.80
C ARG A 107 9.11 10.14 -3.31
N THR A 108 10.35 9.88 -3.71
CA THR A 108 11.16 8.80 -3.15
C THR A 108 12.09 9.37 -2.08
N ALA A 109 12.17 8.72 -0.92
CA ALA A 109 13.09 9.08 0.15
C ALA A 109 13.95 7.89 0.55
N SER A 110 15.24 8.12 0.81
CA SER A 110 16.11 7.18 1.50
C SER A 110 15.93 7.35 3.00
N VAL A 111 15.56 6.28 3.71
CA VAL A 111 15.22 6.35 5.13
C VAL A 111 15.96 5.29 5.94
N SER A 112 16.20 5.59 7.21
CA SER A 112 16.55 4.60 8.23
C SER A 112 15.70 4.80 9.48
N GLY A 113 15.25 3.71 10.10
CA GLY A 113 14.47 3.77 11.33
C GLY A 113 13.71 2.48 11.63
N TYR A 114 12.62 2.59 12.38
CA TYR A 114 11.84 1.43 12.84
C TYR A 114 10.34 1.67 12.74
N ILE A 115 9.59 0.63 12.41
CA ILE A 115 8.12 0.61 12.50
C ILE A 115 7.71 0.31 13.95
N THR A 116 6.85 1.15 14.52
CA THR A 116 6.22 0.95 15.83
C THR A 116 4.71 1.20 15.69
N GLY A 117 3.93 0.13 15.58
CA GLY A 117 2.50 0.22 15.25
C GLY A 117 2.28 0.87 13.88
N ASP A 118 1.50 1.95 13.86
CA ASP A 118 1.15 2.70 12.64
C ASP A 118 2.17 3.81 12.28
N TYR A 119 3.33 3.83 12.95
CA TYR A 119 4.33 4.88 12.78
C TYR A 119 5.68 4.33 12.34
N PHE A 120 6.33 5.09 11.47
CA PHE A 120 7.75 4.99 11.20
C PHE A 120 8.50 6.03 12.05
N ILE A 121 9.37 5.56 12.93
CA ILE A 121 10.24 6.39 13.76
C ILE A 121 11.54 6.61 12.97
N ALA A 122 11.71 7.79 12.41
CA ALA A 122 12.83 8.13 11.55
C ALA A 122 14.09 8.43 12.36
N GLU A 123 15.18 7.75 12.01
CA GLU A 123 16.55 8.11 12.41
C GLU A 123 17.22 8.95 11.31
N SER A 124 16.92 8.64 10.04
CA SER A 124 17.28 9.46 8.88
C SER A 124 16.14 9.48 7.87
N PHE A 125 16.03 10.61 7.17
CA PHE A 125 15.05 10.82 6.12
C PHE A 125 15.60 11.81 5.10
N GLU A 126 16.01 11.30 3.94
CA GLU A 126 16.59 12.09 2.86
C GLU A 126 15.72 11.96 1.61
N VAL A 127 15.13 13.07 1.18
CA VAL A 127 14.34 13.12 -0.06
C VAL A 127 15.30 13.03 -1.24
N LEU A 128 15.10 12.02 -2.08
CA LEU A 128 15.89 11.86 -3.29
C LEU A 128 15.40 12.88 -4.33
N LYS A 129 16.36 13.48 -5.03
CA LYS A 129 16.06 14.30 -6.20
C LYS A 129 15.85 13.36 -7.38
N ASP A 130 14.81 13.64 -8.16
CA ASP A 130 14.57 12.98 -9.44
C ASP A 130 15.62 13.38 -10.49
#